data_AF-A0A9P6XM51-F1
#
_entry.id   AF-A0A9P6XM51-F1
#
_cell.length_a   1.000
_cell.length_b   1.000
_cell.length_c   1.000
_cell.angle_alpha   90.00
_cell.angle_beta   90.00
_cell.angle_gamma   90.00
#
_symmetry.space_group_name_H-M   'P 1'
#
loop_
_entity.id
_entity.type
_entity.pdbx_description
1 polymer ?
#
loop_
_entity_poly.entity_id
_entity_poly.type
_entity_poly.pdbx_seq_one_letter_code
_entity_poly.pdbx_strand_id
1 'polypeptide(L)'
;MDSISIRCRDAFKRLALKEMTEDELMKELEDLVVLNHALLVALGVSHPSLEKVKSITEESNLKTKLTGAGGGGCAVTFIPNGKQYSC
;
A
#
# COMPACT_ATOMS: atom_id res chain seq x y z
N MET A 1 3.19 -14.88 -2.66
CA MET A 1 3.34 -13.49 -3.15
C MET A 1 2.38 -13.20 -4.30
N ASP A 2 2.16 -14.17 -5.20
CA ASP A 2 1.28 -14.02 -6.38
C ASP A 2 -0.16 -13.60 -6.08
N SER A 3 -0.68 -13.92 -4.88
CA SER A 3 -2.03 -13.55 -4.46
C SER A 3 -2.27 -12.03 -4.42
N ILE A 4 -1.27 -11.23 -4.05
CA ILE A 4 -1.39 -9.75 -4.04
C ILE A 4 -1.48 -9.23 -5.47
N SER A 5 -0.61 -9.70 -6.35
CA SER A 5 -0.58 -9.30 -7.75
C SER A 5 -1.88 -9.71 -8.48
N ILE A 6 -2.39 -10.91 -8.19
CA ILE A 6 -3.67 -11.40 -8.72
C ILE A 6 -4.83 -10.52 -8.23
N ARG A 7 -4.94 -10.26 -6.93
CA ARG A 7 -5.97 -9.37 -6.37
C ARG A 7 -5.94 -7.98 -6.98
N CYS A 8 -4.75 -7.38 -7.10
CA CYS A 8 -4.57 -6.07 -7.72
C CYS A 8 -5.08 -6.07 -9.17
N ARG A 9 -4.62 -7.02 -9.98
CA ARG A 9 -5.06 -7.16 -11.38
C ARG A 9 -6.57 -7.35 -11.47
N ASP A 10 -7.14 -8.20 -10.62
CA ASP A 10 -8.55 -8.53 -10.67
C ASP A 10 -9.42 -7.34 -10.20
N ALA A 11 -8.95 -6.53 -9.25
CA ALA A 11 -9.59 -5.27 -8.87
C ALA A 11 -9.65 -4.28 -10.04
N PHE A 12 -8.54 -4.07 -10.75
CA PHE A 12 -8.51 -3.22 -11.95
C PHE A 12 -9.40 -3.75 -13.08
N LYS A 13 -9.46 -5.09 -13.27
CA LYS A 13 -10.38 -5.70 -14.24
C LYS A 13 -11.84 -5.45 -13.87
N ARG A 14 -12.21 -5.62 -12.59
CA ARG A 14 -13.57 -5.37 -12.10
C ARG A 14 -13.97 -3.91 -12.27
N LEU A 15 -13.05 -2.96 -12.03
CA LEU A 15 -13.30 -1.55 -12.35
C LEU A 15 -13.56 -1.34 -13.85
N ALA A 16 -12.73 -1.93 -14.73
CA ALA A 16 -12.90 -1.81 -16.18
C ALA A 16 -14.23 -2.41 -16.67
N LEU A 17 -14.71 -3.47 -16.02
CA LEU A 17 -16.02 -4.10 -16.27
C LEU A 17 -17.19 -3.37 -15.58
N LYS A 18 -16.93 -2.28 -14.84
CA LYS A 18 -17.91 -1.54 -14.04
C LYS A 18 -18.59 -2.37 -12.94
N GLU A 19 -17.93 -3.41 -12.46
CA GLU A 19 -18.34 -4.27 -11.34
C GLU A 19 -17.81 -3.77 -9.99
N MET A 20 -17.04 -2.68 -10.01
CA MET A 20 -16.40 -2.04 -8.88
C MET A 20 -16.32 -0.54 -9.15
N THR A 21 -16.50 0.27 -8.12
CA THR A 21 -16.33 1.74 -8.16
C THR A 21 -14.88 2.15 -7.97
N GLU A 22 -14.55 3.40 -8.29
CA GLU A 22 -13.21 3.94 -8.01
C GLU A 22 -12.89 3.94 -6.51
N ASP A 23 -13.86 4.27 -5.65
CA ASP A 23 -13.67 4.25 -4.19
C ASP A 23 -13.38 2.85 -3.65
N GLU A 24 -14.08 1.83 -4.17
CA GLU A 24 -13.81 0.43 -3.84
C GLU A 24 -12.44 -0.02 -4.33
N LEU A 25 -12.00 0.43 -5.52
CA LEU A 25 -10.64 0.17 -6.00
C LEU A 25 -9.61 0.83 -5.07
N MET A 26 -9.79 2.10 -4.72
CA MET A 26 -8.85 2.83 -3.85
C MET A 26 -8.70 2.12 -2.50
N LYS A 27 -9.82 1.66 -1.92
CA LYS A 27 -9.82 0.89 -0.68
C LYS A 27 -9.11 -0.46 -0.83
N GLU A 28 -9.38 -1.21 -1.91
CA GLU A 28 -8.68 -2.48 -2.17
C GLU A 28 -7.16 -2.26 -2.35
N LEU A 29 -6.74 -1.18 -3.00
CA LEU A 29 -5.32 -0.84 -3.14
C LEU A 29 -4.67 -0.49 -1.80
N GLU A 30 -5.35 0.27 -0.94
CA GLU A 30 -4.90 0.55 0.43
C GLU A 30 -4.67 -0.75 1.22
N ASP A 31 -5.64 -1.67 1.18
CA ASP A 31 -5.56 -2.96 1.85
C ASP A 31 -4.41 -3.81 1.32
N LEU A 32 -4.19 -3.81 0.00
CA LEU A 32 -3.09 -4.52 -0.63
C LEU A 32 -1.72 -3.93 -0.27
N VAL A 33 -1.61 -2.61 -0.09
CA VAL A 33 -0.38 -1.95 0.38
C VAL A 33 -0.03 -2.41 1.79
N VAL A 34 -1.01 -2.40 2.71
CA VAL A 34 -0.83 -2.87 4.09
C VAL A 34 -0.46 -4.35 4.13
N LEU A 35 -1.19 -5.19 3.39
CA LEU A 35 -0.94 -6.63 3.34
C LEU A 35 0.46 -6.94 2.81
N ASN A 36 0.89 -6.26 1.74
CA ASN A 36 2.21 -6.48 1.17
C ASN A 36 3.32 -6.07 2.15
N HIS A 37 3.14 -4.95 2.86
CA HIS A 37 4.07 -4.55 3.89
C HIS A 37 4.18 -5.58 5.03
N ALA A 38 3.04 -6.09 5.53
CA ALA A 38 3.03 -7.12 6.57
C ALA A 38 3.77 -8.40 6.14
N LEU A 39 3.61 -8.83 4.88
CA LEU A 39 4.37 -9.96 4.33
C LEU A 39 5.87 -9.66 4.27
N LEU A 40 6.27 -8.45 3.88
CA LEU A 40 7.68 -8.06 3.82
C LEU A 40 8.32 -7.99 5.23
N VAL A 41 7.57 -7.56 6.24
CA VAL A 41 8.00 -7.66 7.65
C VAL A 41 8.17 -9.11 8.07
N ALA A 42 7.19 -9.98 7.75
CA ALA A 42 7.26 -11.40 8.07
C ALA A 42 8.44 -12.13 7.39
N LEU A 43 8.88 -11.65 6.23
CA LEU A 43 10.08 -12.15 5.53
C LEU A 43 11.39 -11.63 6.12
N GLY A 44 11.35 -10.76 7.13
CA GLY A 44 12.53 -10.23 7.80
C GLY A 44 13.28 -9.17 7.00
N VAL A 45 12.68 -8.60 5.95
CA VAL A 45 13.32 -7.60 5.08
C VAL A 45 12.98 -6.14 5.46
N SER A 46 12.24 -5.95 6.56
CA SER A 46 11.97 -4.60 7.09
C SER A 46 13.16 -3.98 7.83
N HIS A 47 13.06 -2.69 8.14
CA HIS A 47 14.08 -1.92 8.85
C HIS A 47 13.42 -0.86 9.75
N PRO A 48 13.97 -0.57 10.95
CA PRO A 48 13.38 0.41 11.87
C PRO A 48 13.12 1.80 11.26
N SER A 49 13.97 2.25 10.32
CA SER A 49 13.74 3.52 9.62
C SER A 49 12.49 3.49 8.73
N LEU A 50 12.18 2.36 8.11
CA LEU A 50 11.00 2.20 7.25
C LEU A 50 9.72 2.07 8.08
N GLU A 51 9.80 1.38 9.22
CA GLU A 51 8.70 1.34 10.19
C GLU A 51 8.39 2.73 10.75
N LYS A 52 9.43 3.55 10.99
CA LYS A 52 9.25 4.95 11.40
C LYS A 52 8.54 5.77 10.32
N VAL A 53 8.92 5.63 9.04
CA VAL A 53 8.23 6.32 7.93
C VAL A 53 6.77 5.89 7.86
N LYS A 54 6.48 4.58 7.95
CA LYS A 54 5.12 4.07 8.00
C LYS A 54 4.33 4.70 9.14
N SER A 55 4.87 4.71 10.36
CA SER A 55 4.23 5.29 11.54
C SER A 55 3.86 6.77 11.32
N ILE A 56 4.78 7.58 10.79
CA ILE A 56 4.52 9.01 10.51
C ILE A 56 3.39 9.17 9.49
N THR A 57 3.39 8.36 8.43
CA THR A 57 2.32 8.42 7.42
C THR A 57 0.97 7.94 7.94
N GLU A 58 0.97 6.99 8.88
CA GLU A 58 -0.26 6.49 9.53
C GLU A 58 -0.95 7.56 10.37
N GLU A 59 -0.21 8.53 10.94
CA GLU A 59 -0.78 9.70 11.62
C GLU A 59 -1.68 10.53 10.69
N SER A 60 -1.41 10.50 9.38
CA SER A 60 -2.23 11.13 8.33
C SER A 60 -3.22 10.17 7.66
N ASN A 61 -3.47 8.99 8.24
CA ASN A 61 -4.29 7.92 7.67
C ASN A 61 -3.82 7.45 6.28
N LEU A 62 -2.52 7.52 6.00
CA LEU A 62 -1.93 7.04 4.76
C LEU A 62 -1.39 5.62 4.93
N LYS A 63 -1.45 4.83 3.85
CA LYS A 63 -0.93 3.45 3.84
C LYS A 63 0.42 3.41 3.14
N THR A 64 1.41 2.83 3.82
CA THR A 64 2.79 2.81 3.34
C THR A 64 3.33 1.39 3.33
N LYS A 65 4.07 1.05 2.28
CA LYS A 65 4.87 -0.17 2.22
C LYS A 65 6.32 0.14 1.83
N LEU A 66 7.22 -0.68 2.31
CA LEU A 66 8.61 -0.69 1.84
C LEU A 66 8.73 -1.24 0.42
N THR A 67 9.77 -0.79 -0.28
CA THR A 67 10.09 -1.19 -1.65
C THR A 67 11.61 -1.26 -1.85
N GLY A 68 12.07 -2.18 -2.70
CA GLY A 68 13.49 -2.48 -2.90
C GLY A 68 13.98 -3.70 -2.12
N ALA A 69 15.30 -3.86 -2.00
CA ALA A 69 15.94 -5.06 -1.46
C ALA A 69 15.79 -5.26 0.06
N GLY A 70 15.29 -4.26 0.80
CA GLY A 70 15.23 -4.25 2.27
C GLY A 70 16.36 -3.42 2.90
N GLY A 71 16.40 -3.34 4.24
CA GLY A 71 17.52 -2.74 4.98
C GLY A 71 17.57 -1.21 5.08
N GLY A 72 16.44 -0.52 4.83
CA GLY A 72 16.34 0.94 5.05
C GLY A 72 16.26 1.82 3.80
N GLY A 73 16.05 1.23 2.62
CA GLY A 73 15.90 1.93 1.34
C GLY A 73 14.64 2.80 1.22
N CYS A 74 13.80 2.55 0.21
CA CYS A 74 12.67 3.42 -0.10
C CYS A 74 11.34 2.91 0.49
N ALA A 75 10.42 3.84 0.72
CA ALA A 75 9.03 3.56 1.04
C ALA A 75 8.10 4.15 -0.04
N VAL A 76 6.95 3.52 -0.24
CA VAL A 76 5.88 4.00 -1.12
C VAL A 76 4.65 4.22 -0.26
N THR A 77 4.15 5.45 -0.28
CA THR A 77 2.93 5.87 0.42
C THR A 77 1.81 6.04 -0.60
N PHE A 78 0.68 5.39 -0.35
CA PHE A 78 -0.51 5.51 -1.18
C PHE A 78 -1.29 6.76 -0.79
N ILE A 79 -1.54 7.66 -1.76
CA ILE A 79 -2.29 8.90 -1.56
C ILE A 79 -3.64 8.78 -2.28
N PRO A 80 -4.77 8.70 -1.55
CA PRO A 80 -6.09 8.67 -2.16
C PRO A 80 -6.40 9.99 -2.88
N ASN A 81 -7.11 9.90 -4.00
CA ASN A 81 -7.57 11.07 -4.75
C ASN A 81 -8.42 12.01 -3.87
N GLY A 82 -8.24 13.31 -4.06
CA GLY A 82 -9.06 14.34 -3.42
C GLY A 82 -8.71 14.67 -1.96
N LYS A 83 -7.73 14.00 -1.34
CA LYS A 83 -7.23 14.41 -0.03
C LYS A 83 -6.17 15.51 -0.18
N GLN A 84 -6.47 16.69 0.38
CA GLN A 84 -5.52 17.78 0.55
C GLN A 84 -4.79 17.59 1.89
N TYR A 85 -3.46 17.61 1.87
CA TYR A 85 -2.64 17.55 3.07
C TYR A 85 -1.93 18.89 3.22
N SER A 86 -2.11 19.54 4.36
CA SER A 86 -1.30 20.70 4.75
C SER A 86 0.00 20.22 5.38
N CYS A 87 1.13 20.69 4.87
CA CYS A 87 2.42 20.54 5.54
C CYS A 87 2.55 21.51 6.72
#